data_AF-A0A2I0NUB7-F1
#
_entry.id   AF-A0A2I0NUB7-F1
#
_cell.length_a   1.000
_cell.length_b   1.000
_cell.length_c   1.000
_cell.angle_alpha   90.00
_cell.angle_beta   90.00
_cell.angle_gamma   90.00
#
_symmetry.space_group_name_H-M   'P 1'
#
loop_
_entity.id
_entity.type
_entity.pdbx_description
1 polymer ?
#
loop_
_entity_poly.entity_id
_entity_poly.type
_entity_poly.pdbx_seq_one_letter_code
_entity_poly.pdbx_strand_id
1 'polypeptide(L)'
;ALLLASYISARQDWSMFESPADSARHVVYGNGTAAGWDEAGSRTAIASIREGGSPDISGASGTLDYDKEFGVDPLVAYYAHWIVENQTFRTAEVLDSDKSGTAAAPGESTGRSRSSSSYMQALPNNTGNYVPLEERKELRAVIVGPSRGWSNYRHQADALTMYTMLRENGVPDDHIILMVYDDIPTLPENPVTGDIHHQPKGKNLRNGAMVDYEGREVTSATLKNVLTGNKTDTSPVVLESTGATNVLVYIVSHGNQGEILFSGNNAPFTSADFVEVTDSMNCNGKYRQMVFMVDTCFGESIAVNATAPGVLFFTGASRSEPSLGAVYDPDIQQWLSDEFTTTVVDLIVAEPDISLRKLYIRSYERVTGSHVRMLNAEN
;
A
#
# COMPACT_ATOMS: atom_id res chain seq x y z
N ALA A 1 -10.15 -16.02 -16.87
CA ALA A 1 -10.20 -17.47 -17.14
C ALA A 1 -10.28 -17.81 -18.63
N LEU A 2 -11.36 -17.45 -19.34
CA LEU A 2 -11.52 -17.79 -20.77
C LEU A 2 -10.41 -17.21 -21.66
N LEU A 3 -10.09 -15.92 -21.53
CA LEU A 3 -8.98 -15.29 -22.24
C LEU A 3 -7.65 -16.01 -21.98
N LEU A 4 -7.37 -16.33 -20.72
CA LEU A 4 -6.15 -17.02 -20.33
C LEU A 4 -6.06 -18.42 -20.96
N ALA A 5 -7.17 -19.17 -20.99
CA ALA A 5 -7.23 -20.46 -21.67
C ALA A 5 -6.99 -20.33 -23.18
N SER A 6 -7.52 -19.27 -23.82
CA SER A 6 -7.27 -18.98 -25.23
C SER A 6 -5.80 -18.64 -25.50
N TYR A 7 -5.16 -17.86 -24.64
CA TYR A 7 -3.75 -17.51 -24.76
C TYR A 7 -2.83 -18.72 -24.52
N ILE A 8 -3.15 -19.57 -23.54
CA ILE A 8 -2.43 -20.84 -23.32
C ILE A 8 -2.55 -21.73 -24.55
N SER A 9 -3.75 -21.86 -25.13
CA SER A 9 -3.95 -22.62 -26.36
C SER A 9 -3.14 -22.02 -27.52
N ALA A 10 -3.11 -20.69 -27.67
CA ALA A 10 -2.31 -20.01 -28.68
C ALA A 10 -0.82 -20.27 -28.51
N ARG A 11 -0.33 -20.39 -27.27
CA ARG A 11 1.07 -20.75 -26.99
C ARG A 11 1.36 -22.20 -27.35
N GLN A 12 0.42 -23.11 -27.08
CA GLN A 12 0.55 -24.51 -27.46
C GLN A 12 0.49 -24.72 -28.98
N ASP A 13 -0.17 -23.83 -29.74
CA ASP A 13 -0.08 -23.82 -31.21
C ASP A 13 1.36 -23.56 -31.68
N TRP A 14 2.11 -22.71 -30.97
CA TRP A 14 3.52 -22.40 -31.29
C TRP A 14 4.50 -23.46 -30.76
N SER A 15 4.30 -23.94 -29.53
CA SER A 15 5.12 -24.98 -28.91
C SER A 15 4.28 -26.19 -28.49
N MET A 16 4.04 -27.08 -29.45
CA MET A 16 3.16 -28.24 -29.30
C MET A 16 3.58 -29.25 -28.21
N PHE A 17 4.84 -29.20 -27.77
CA PHE A 17 5.39 -30.09 -26.75
C PHE A 17 5.57 -29.42 -25.39
N GLU A 18 5.27 -28.13 -25.28
CA GLU A 18 5.29 -27.41 -24.01
C GLU A 18 4.10 -27.85 -23.14
N SER A 19 4.35 -28.05 -21.85
CA SER A 19 3.28 -28.45 -20.93
C SER A 19 2.28 -27.30 -20.78
N PRO A 20 0.97 -27.57 -20.54
CA PRO A 20 -0.01 -26.52 -20.29
C PRO A 20 0.41 -25.57 -19.15
N ALA A 21 1.15 -26.06 -18.15
CA ALA A 21 1.65 -25.26 -17.05
C ALA A 21 2.78 -24.30 -17.48
N ASP A 22 3.70 -24.75 -18.32
CA ASP A 22 4.78 -23.91 -18.82
C ASP A 22 4.25 -22.91 -19.86
N SER A 23 3.28 -23.31 -20.69
CA SER A 23 2.57 -22.40 -21.58
C SER A 23 1.78 -21.35 -20.81
N ALA A 24 1.13 -21.72 -19.70
CA ALA A 24 0.49 -20.76 -18.80
C ALA A 24 1.51 -19.76 -18.25
N ARG A 25 2.65 -20.21 -17.72
CA ARG A 25 3.73 -19.33 -17.23
C ARG A 25 4.25 -18.37 -18.30
N HIS A 26 4.49 -18.85 -19.52
CA HIS A 26 4.94 -17.99 -20.64
C HIS A 26 3.93 -16.87 -20.95
N VAL A 27 2.64 -17.19 -20.84
CA VAL A 27 1.55 -16.25 -21.10
C VAL A 27 1.40 -15.24 -19.96
N VAL A 28 1.36 -15.69 -18.70
CA VAL A 28 1.15 -14.81 -17.54
C VAL A 28 2.37 -14.01 -17.10
N TYR A 29 3.57 -14.37 -17.58
CA TYR A 29 4.80 -13.62 -17.29
C TYR A 29 5.28 -12.78 -18.48
N GLY A 30 4.43 -12.62 -19.49
CA GLY A 30 4.74 -11.80 -20.65
C GLY A 30 4.90 -10.33 -20.31
N ASN A 31 5.96 -9.72 -20.83
CA ASN A 31 6.34 -8.32 -20.54
C ASN A 31 6.60 -7.51 -21.83
N GLY A 32 6.11 -8.01 -22.97
CA GLY A 32 6.13 -7.32 -24.25
C GLY A 32 5.10 -6.19 -24.33
N THR A 33 4.80 -5.72 -25.54
CA THR A 33 3.82 -4.64 -25.73
C THR A 33 2.44 -5.02 -25.21
N ALA A 34 1.84 -4.17 -24.37
CA ALA A 34 0.49 -4.34 -23.87
C ALA A 34 -0.52 -4.34 -25.02
N ALA A 35 -1.29 -5.43 -25.13
CA ALA A 35 -2.25 -5.59 -26.23
C ALA A 35 -3.64 -5.01 -25.90
N GLY A 36 -3.99 -4.84 -24.62
CA GLY A 36 -5.35 -4.50 -24.17
C GLY A 36 -6.25 -5.73 -24.01
N TRP A 37 -7.36 -5.60 -23.27
CA TRP A 37 -8.23 -6.74 -22.88
C TRP A 37 -9.48 -6.91 -23.77
N ASP A 38 -9.77 -5.94 -24.63
CA ASP A 38 -10.92 -5.96 -25.53
C ASP A 38 -10.72 -6.94 -26.71
N GLU A 39 -11.67 -7.00 -27.64
CA GLU A 39 -11.59 -7.91 -28.79
C GLU A 39 -10.35 -7.65 -29.65
N ALA A 40 -10.02 -6.38 -29.92
CA ALA A 40 -8.90 -6.01 -30.77
C ALA A 40 -7.57 -6.35 -30.08
N GLY A 41 -7.47 -6.06 -28.79
CA GLY A 41 -6.32 -6.40 -27.98
C GLY A 41 -6.10 -7.90 -27.84
N SER A 42 -7.17 -8.64 -27.56
CA SER A 42 -7.13 -10.10 -27.47
C SER A 42 -6.66 -10.75 -28.78
N ARG A 43 -7.12 -10.25 -29.94
CA ARG A 43 -6.66 -10.72 -31.26
C ARG A 43 -5.18 -10.44 -31.47
N THR A 44 -4.72 -9.26 -31.08
CA THR A 44 -3.32 -8.84 -31.17
C THR A 44 -2.41 -9.72 -30.30
N ALA A 45 -2.81 -9.97 -29.05
CA ALA A 45 -2.11 -10.85 -28.12
C ALA A 45 -2.02 -12.28 -28.66
N ILE A 46 -3.13 -12.86 -29.13
CA ILE A 46 -3.16 -14.22 -29.70
C ILE A 46 -2.24 -14.35 -30.91
N ALA A 47 -2.25 -13.36 -31.82
CA ALA A 47 -1.38 -13.35 -32.98
C ALA A 47 0.10 -13.34 -32.57
N SER A 48 0.47 -12.44 -31.65
CA SER A 48 1.84 -12.34 -31.13
C SER A 48 2.29 -13.64 -30.46
N ILE A 49 1.45 -14.25 -29.60
CA ILE A 49 1.77 -15.49 -28.88
C ILE A 49 1.98 -16.66 -29.86
N ARG A 50 1.16 -16.76 -30.92
CA ARG A 50 1.30 -17.78 -31.97
C ARG A 50 2.59 -17.65 -32.80
N GLU A 51 3.21 -16.48 -32.77
CA GLU A 51 4.49 -16.21 -33.41
C GLU A 51 5.67 -16.34 -32.42
N GLY A 52 5.41 -16.79 -31.18
CA GLY A 52 6.41 -16.98 -30.13
C GLY A 52 6.62 -15.77 -29.23
N GLY A 53 5.83 -14.71 -29.43
CA GLY A 53 5.82 -13.52 -28.58
C GLY A 53 5.34 -13.79 -27.16
N SER A 54 5.61 -12.83 -26.28
CA SER A 54 5.21 -12.85 -24.87
C SER A 54 4.69 -11.45 -24.50
N PRO A 55 3.55 -11.03 -25.09
CA PRO A 55 2.99 -9.70 -24.85
C PRO A 55 2.57 -9.56 -23.39
N ASP A 56 2.57 -8.31 -22.90
CA ASP A 56 1.89 -7.99 -21.66
C ASP A 56 0.37 -8.11 -21.87
N ILE A 57 -0.26 -8.96 -21.07
CA ILE A 57 -1.67 -9.33 -21.21
C ILE A 57 -2.49 -8.77 -20.05
N SER A 58 -3.61 -8.13 -20.39
CA SER A 58 -4.61 -7.69 -19.43
C SER A 58 -5.91 -8.46 -19.59
N GLY A 59 -6.61 -8.64 -18.49
CA GLY A 59 -8.00 -9.06 -18.43
C GLY A 59 -8.91 -7.84 -18.29
N ALA A 60 -10.22 -8.09 -18.32
CA ALA A 60 -11.23 -7.05 -18.12
C ALA A 60 -11.19 -6.40 -16.72
N SER A 61 -10.31 -6.88 -15.86
CA SER A 61 -10.22 -6.62 -14.44
C SER A 61 -8.78 -6.32 -14.01
N GLY A 62 -7.94 -5.81 -14.92
CA GLY A 62 -6.52 -5.50 -14.67
C GLY A 62 -5.54 -6.38 -15.42
N THR A 63 -4.25 -6.09 -15.27
CA THR A 63 -3.16 -6.90 -15.83
C THR A 63 -3.23 -8.32 -15.28
N LEU A 64 -2.99 -9.31 -16.14
CA LEU A 64 -2.94 -10.73 -15.76
C LEU A 64 -1.51 -11.13 -15.38
N ASP A 65 -0.91 -10.34 -14.50
CA ASP A 65 0.37 -10.67 -13.88
C ASP A 65 0.14 -11.68 -12.76
N TYR A 66 1.03 -12.66 -12.62
CA TYR A 66 0.93 -13.68 -11.57
C TYR A 66 2.24 -13.83 -10.82
N ASP A 67 2.13 -14.38 -9.60
CA ASP A 67 3.28 -14.71 -8.80
C ASP A 67 4.22 -15.66 -9.50
N LYS A 68 5.49 -15.23 -9.63
CA LYS A 68 6.49 -16.00 -10.39
C LYS A 68 6.90 -17.28 -9.67
N GLU A 69 6.79 -17.32 -8.35
CA GLU A 69 7.17 -18.47 -7.52
C GLU A 69 6.12 -19.59 -7.60
N PHE A 70 4.84 -19.26 -7.43
CA PHE A 70 3.74 -20.23 -7.34
C PHE A 70 2.83 -20.26 -8.57
N GLY A 71 2.78 -19.19 -9.36
CA GLY A 71 2.02 -19.11 -10.62
C GLY A 71 0.50 -19.10 -10.46
N VAL A 72 -0.01 -18.86 -9.25
CA VAL A 72 -1.44 -18.99 -8.91
C VAL A 72 -2.04 -17.74 -8.29
N ASP A 73 -1.22 -16.76 -7.92
CA ASP A 73 -1.66 -15.54 -7.24
C ASP A 73 -1.57 -14.35 -8.21
N PRO A 74 -2.70 -13.76 -8.66
CA PRO A 74 -2.68 -12.69 -9.65
C PRO A 74 -2.23 -11.36 -9.02
N LEU A 75 -1.19 -10.69 -9.51
CA LEU A 75 -0.54 -9.52 -8.91
C LEU A 75 -1.23 -8.17 -9.10
N VAL A 76 -2.32 -8.16 -9.86
CA VAL A 76 -3.18 -7.00 -10.08
C VAL A 76 -4.62 -7.51 -10.15
N ALA A 77 -5.51 -6.99 -9.30
CA ALA A 77 -6.92 -7.31 -9.35
C ALA A 77 -7.78 -6.05 -9.26
N TYR A 78 -8.70 -5.90 -10.23
CA TYR A 78 -9.86 -5.03 -10.13
C TYR A 78 -11.11 -5.91 -10.17
N TYR A 79 -12.27 -5.40 -9.77
CA TYR A 79 -13.51 -6.16 -9.82
C TYR A 79 -14.50 -5.45 -10.74
N ALA A 80 -15.10 -6.18 -11.68
CA ALA A 80 -16.16 -5.66 -12.54
C ALA A 80 -17.43 -6.48 -12.28
N HIS A 81 -18.53 -5.80 -12.00
CA HIS A 81 -19.83 -6.42 -11.86
C HIS A 81 -20.53 -6.41 -13.22
N TRP A 82 -20.80 -7.61 -13.72
CA TRP A 82 -21.44 -7.83 -15.02
C TRP A 82 -22.88 -8.25 -14.83
N ILE A 83 -23.77 -7.62 -15.59
CA ILE A 83 -25.14 -8.09 -15.77
C ILE A 83 -25.24 -8.71 -17.16
N VAL A 84 -25.86 -9.89 -17.24
CA VAL A 84 -26.14 -10.57 -18.51
C VAL A 84 -27.62 -10.40 -18.84
N GLU A 85 -27.90 -9.63 -19.88
CA GLU A 85 -29.24 -9.41 -20.44
C GLU A 85 -29.23 -9.79 -21.92
N ASN A 86 -30.22 -10.58 -22.37
CA ASN A 86 -30.33 -11.02 -23.77
C ASN A 86 -29.06 -11.65 -24.39
N GLN A 87 -28.32 -12.45 -23.59
CA GLN A 87 -27.04 -13.07 -24.00
C GLN A 87 -25.91 -12.08 -24.31
N THR A 88 -26.11 -10.81 -23.97
CA THR A 88 -25.09 -9.77 -24.06
C THR A 88 -24.59 -9.42 -22.67
N PHE A 89 -23.27 -9.42 -22.51
CA PHE A 89 -22.63 -8.91 -21.31
C PHE A 89 -22.73 -7.39 -21.33
N ARG A 90 -23.29 -6.81 -20.26
CA ARG A 90 -23.22 -5.39 -19.98
C ARG A 90 -22.46 -5.22 -18.67
N THR A 91 -21.38 -4.46 -18.70
CA THR A 91 -20.73 -4.01 -17.47
C THR A 91 -21.71 -3.09 -16.74
N ALA A 92 -22.21 -3.55 -15.58
CA ALA A 92 -23.12 -2.76 -14.77
C ALA A 92 -22.36 -1.64 -14.07
N GLU A 93 -21.18 -1.99 -13.57
CA GLU A 93 -20.19 -1.10 -12.98
C GLU A 93 -18.81 -1.77 -13.09
N VAL A 94 -17.81 -0.95 -13.38
CA VAL A 94 -16.42 -1.29 -13.12
C VAL A 94 -16.16 -0.71 -11.73
N LEU A 95 -15.81 -1.57 -10.77
CA LEU A 95 -15.38 -1.09 -9.46
C LEU A 95 -13.94 -0.61 -9.64
N ASP A 96 -13.84 0.66 -10.01
CA ASP A 96 -12.62 1.46 -10.02
C ASP A 96 -12.93 2.73 -9.21
N SER A 97 -11.90 3.24 -8.55
CA SER A 97 -11.91 4.30 -7.54
C SER A 97 -12.59 5.61 -7.94
N ASP A 98 -12.92 5.82 -9.22
CA ASP A 98 -13.34 7.15 -9.66
C ASP A 98 -14.85 7.40 -9.75
N LYS A 99 -15.79 6.42 -9.82
CA LYS A 99 -17.25 6.73 -9.75
C LYS A 99 -18.17 5.61 -9.23
N SER A 100 -18.73 5.86 -8.05
CA SER A 100 -20.10 5.53 -7.58
C SER A 100 -20.65 4.09 -7.76
N GLY A 101 -20.86 3.38 -6.65
CA GLY A 101 -21.74 2.22 -6.63
C GLY A 101 -21.77 1.52 -5.27
N THR A 102 -22.87 1.66 -4.54
CA THR A 102 -23.12 1.02 -3.25
C THR A 102 -23.17 -0.51 -3.34
N ALA A 103 -22.41 -1.21 -2.51
CA ALA A 103 -22.85 -2.27 -1.57
C ALA A 103 -21.77 -3.34 -1.34
N ALA A 104 -21.41 -3.49 -0.06
CA ALA A 104 -20.96 -4.72 0.61
C ALA A 104 -19.92 -5.61 -0.09
N ALA A 105 -18.74 -5.69 0.53
CA ALA A 105 -17.84 -6.83 0.40
C ALA A 105 -18.63 -8.15 0.49
N PRO A 106 -18.46 -9.05 -0.49
CA PRO A 106 -17.52 -10.14 -0.30
C PRO A 106 -16.85 -10.55 -1.62
N GLY A 107 -15.65 -10.04 -1.87
CA GLY A 107 -14.75 -10.53 -2.91
C GLY A 107 -13.64 -11.36 -2.28
N GLU A 108 -13.96 -12.52 -1.70
CA GLU A 108 -12.88 -13.48 -1.39
C GLU A 108 -12.31 -13.96 -2.74
N SER A 109 -11.04 -13.64 -3.01
CA SER A 109 -10.27 -14.35 -4.04
C SER A 109 -10.36 -15.85 -3.75
N THR A 110 -10.97 -16.61 -4.65
CA THR A 110 -11.12 -18.08 -4.50
C THR A 110 -9.78 -18.83 -4.57
N GLY A 111 -8.69 -18.16 -4.91
CA GLY A 111 -7.34 -18.68 -4.71
C GLY A 111 -6.93 -18.42 -3.27
N ARG A 112 -6.53 -19.46 -2.52
CA ARG A 112 -5.76 -19.22 -1.30
C ARG A 112 -4.45 -18.55 -1.71
N SER A 113 -4.38 -17.22 -1.60
CA SER A 113 -3.15 -16.47 -1.82
C SER A 113 -2.05 -17.09 -0.97
N ARG A 114 -0.89 -17.31 -1.58
CA ARG A 114 0.26 -17.91 -0.93
C ARG A 114 1.32 -16.84 -0.87
N SER A 115 1.72 -16.48 0.34
CA SER A 115 2.82 -15.53 0.54
C SER A 115 4.08 -16.07 -0.13
N SER A 116 4.45 -15.46 -1.24
CA SER A 116 5.67 -15.76 -1.98
C SER A 116 6.85 -15.07 -1.33
N SER A 117 7.94 -15.82 -1.16
CA SER A 117 9.18 -15.25 -0.68
C SER A 117 9.75 -14.24 -1.67
N SER A 118 9.40 -14.37 -2.96
CA SER A 118 9.75 -13.40 -4.00
C SER A 118 9.08 -12.01 -3.84
N TYR A 119 8.10 -11.87 -2.93
CA TYR A 119 7.52 -10.58 -2.53
C TYR A 119 8.03 -10.03 -1.19
N MET A 120 8.87 -10.82 -0.52
CA MET A 120 9.84 -10.33 0.46
C MET A 120 11.17 -10.12 -0.27
N GLN A 121 11.30 -9.00 -1.00
CA GLN A 121 12.45 -8.79 -1.87
C GLN A 121 13.65 -8.25 -1.09
N ALA A 122 14.82 -8.82 -1.32
CA ALA A 122 16.07 -8.12 -1.07
C ALA A 122 16.28 -7.07 -2.16
N LEU A 123 16.70 -5.87 -1.80
CA LEU A 123 17.00 -4.84 -2.79
C LEU A 123 18.35 -5.18 -3.48
N PRO A 124 18.51 -4.95 -4.80
CA PRO A 124 19.62 -5.49 -5.59
C PRO A 124 21.04 -5.18 -5.07
N ASN A 125 21.19 -4.08 -4.34
CA ASN A 125 22.46 -3.61 -3.80
C ASN A 125 22.65 -3.93 -2.31
N ASN A 126 21.71 -4.64 -1.70
CA ASN A 126 21.77 -4.98 -0.29
C ASN A 126 21.98 -6.49 -0.12
N THR A 127 23.25 -6.89 0.02
CA THR A 127 23.70 -8.30 -0.05
C THR A 127 24.12 -8.87 1.31
N GLY A 128 23.74 -8.23 2.42
CA GLY A 128 24.10 -8.69 3.76
C GLY A 128 23.04 -8.39 4.80
N ASN A 129 22.94 -9.27 5.80
CA ASN A 129 22.13 -9.04 6.99
C ASN A 129 22.63 -7.78 7.71
N TYR A 130 21.81 -6.74 7.78
CA TYR A 130 22.15 -5.56 8.56
C TYR A 130 22.20 -5.92 10.05
N VAL A 131 23.33 -5.61 10.68
CA VAL A 131 23.53 -5.81 12.12
C VAL A 131 23.61 -4.43 12.77
N PRO A 132 22.61 -4.04 13.57
CA PRO A 132 22.64 -2.76 14.25
C PRO A 132 23.86 -2.65 15.16
N LEU A 133 24.58 -1.54 15.07
CA LEU A 133 25.83 -1.32 15.82
C LEU A 133 25.57 -1.05 17.31
N GLU A 134 24.44 -0.42 17.62
CA GLU A 134 24.05 -0.05 18.98
C GLU A 134 22.89 -0.90 19.49
N GLU A 135 22.80 -1.03 20.82
CA GLU A 135 21.62 -1.58 21.47
C GLU A 135 20.43 -0.62 21.35
N ARG A 136 19.22 -1.18 21.24
CA ARG A 136 18.00 -0.38 21.17
C ARG A 136 17.77 0.34 22.49
N LYS A 137 17.70 1.68 22.45
CA LYS A 137 17.36 2.51 23.62
C LYS A 137 15.88 2.92 23.65
N GLU A 138 15.29 3.16 22.49
CA GLU A 138 13.93 3.69 22.39
C GLU A 138 13.27 3.32 21.06
N LEU A 139 11.97 3.63 20.96
CA LEU A 139 11.20 3.67 19.72
C LEU A 139 10.67 5.09 19.55
N ARG A 140 10.79 5.64 18.34
CA ARG A 140 10.15 6.89 17.92
C ARG A 140 9.36 6.66 16.65
N ALA A 141 8.33 7.46 16.43
CA ALA A 141 7.46 7.33 15.28
C ALA A 141 7.16 8.66 14.59
N VAL A 142 6.93 8.59 13.28
CA VAL A 142 6.37 9.67 12.46
C VAL A 142 5.15 9.11 11.75
N ILE A 143 3.98 9.70 11.99
CA ILE A 143 2.68 9.23 11.48
C ILE A 143 2.07 10.33 10.63
N VAL A 144 1.71 10.01 9.39
CA VAL A 144 1.29 11.00 8.39
C VAL A 144 -0.01 10.59 7.72
N GLY A 145 -1.05 11.42 7.86
CA GLY A 145 -2.32 11.36 7.14
C GLY A 145 -2.62 12.69 6.44
N PRO A 146 -2.02 12.95 5.26
CA PRO A 146 -1.98 14.29 4.67
C PRO A 146 -3.18 14.59 3.77
N SER A 147 -4.15 13.67 3.69
CA SER A 147 -5.38 13.84 2.92
C SER A 147 -6.44 14.62 3.70
N ARG A 148 -7.17 15.50 3.02
CA ARG A 148 -8.20 16.37 3.61
C ARG A 148 -9.59 16.11 3.03
N GLY A 149 -10.62 16.59 3.71
CA GLY A 149 -12.00 16.62 3.25
C GLY A 149 -12.74 15.31 3.50
N TRP A 150 -14.06 15.39 3.52
CA TRP A 150 -14.94 14.30 3.98
C TRP A 150 -14.74 12.98 3.24
N SER A 151 -14.47 13.01 1.93
CA SER A 151 -14.19 11.82 1.12
C SER A 151 -12.93 11.05 1.53
N ASN A 152 -12.06 11.68 2.32
CA ASN A 152 -10.78 11.14 2.76
C ASN A 152 -10.73 10.89 4.28
N TYR A 153 -11.89 10.74 4.92
CA TYR A 153 -12.03 10.42 6.34
C TYR A 153 -11.06 9.33 6.80
N ARG A 154 -11.06 8.19 6.08
CA ARG A 154 -10.23 7.02 6.39
C ARG A 154 -8.74 7.30 6.59
N HIS A 155 -8.13 8.16 5.77
CA HIS A 155 -6.69 8.44 5.90
C HIS A 155 -6.33 9.09 7.24
N GLN A 156 -7.19 9.98 7.76
CA GLN A 156 -6.96 10.58 9.07
C GLN A 156 -7.33 9.64 10.21
N ALA A 157 -8.39 8.85 10.05
CA ALA A 157 -8.78 7.83 11.03
C ALA A 157 -7.70 6.75 11.18
N ASP A 158 -7.08 6.33 10.09
CA ASP A 158 -5.99 5.35 10.04
C ASP A 158 -4.71 5.88 10.71
N ALA A 159 -4.30 7.11 10.38
CA ALA A 159 -3.19 7.78 11.05
C ALA A 159 -3.43 7.88 12.57
N LEU A 160 -4.61 8.33 13.00
CA LEU A 160 -4.95 8.43 14.42
C LEU A 160 -5.06 7.05 15.10
N THR A 161 -5.40 6.01 14.36
CA THR A 161 -5.44 4.64 14.89
C THR A 161 -4.04 4.11 15.16
N MET A 162 -3.11 4.32 14.22
CA MET A 162 -1.70 3.98 14.44
C MET A 162 -1.11 4.76 15.62
N TYR A 163 -1.42 6.06 15.72
CA TYR A 163 -1.00 6.89 16.85
C TYR A 163 -1.53 6.34 18.18
N THR A 164 -2.83 6.05 18.22
CA THR A 164 -3.49 5.53 19.43
C THR A 164 -2.93 4.16 19.82
N MET A 165 -2.66 3.28 18.84
CA MET A 165 -2.08 1.97 19.09
C MET A 165 -0.67 2.06 19.69
N LEU A 166 0.19 2.96 19.18
CA LEU A 166 1.53 3.18 19.76
C LEU A 166 1.44 3.69 21.20
N ARG A 167 0.54 4.64 21.44
CA ARG A 167 0.26 5.22 22.76
C ARG A 167 -0.20 4.18 23.77
N GLU A 168 -1.19 3.37 23.38
CA GLU A 168 -1.75 2.29 24.21
C GLU A 168 -0.70 1.20 24.51
N ASN A 169 0.33 1.06 23.66
CA ASN A 169 1.46 0.17 23.87
C ASN A 169 2.70 0.84 24.50
N GLY A 170 2.53 2.02 25.09
CA GLY A 170 3.54 2.65 25.95
C GLY A 170 4.57 3.53 25.24
N VAL A 171 4.37 3.87 23.96
CA VAL A 171 5.19 4.91 23.30
C VAL A 171 4.69 6.29 23.77
N PRO A 172 5.55 7.13 24.38
CA PRO A 172 5.13 8.43 24.89
C PRO A 172 4.86 9.43 23.76
N ASP A 173 4.06 10.48 24.03
CA ASP A 173 3.67 11.47 23.02
C ASP A 173 4.87 12.17 22.37
N ASP A 174 5.86 12.55 23.17
CA ASP A 174 7.08 13.22 22.72
C ASP A 174 8.00 12.32 21.87
N HIS A 175 7.64 11.06 21.70
CA HIS A 175 8.28 10.11 20.80
C HIS A 175 7.48 9.87 19.51
N ILE A 176 6.29 10.44 19.35
CA ILE A 176 5.43 10.28 18.17
C ILE A 176 5.18 11.65 17.57
N ILE A 177 5.61 11.86 16.33
CA ILE A 177 5.27 13.06 15.56
C ILE A 177 4.05 12.73 14.71
N LEU A 178 2.93 13.41 14.95
CA LEU A 178 1.67 13.21 14.24
C LEU A 178 1.40 14.38 13.28
N MET A 179 1.29 14.06 12.00
CA MET A 179 1.01 14.99 10.90
C MET A 179 -0.32 14.61 10.23
N VAL A 180 -1.41 15.30 10.57
CA VAL A 180 -2.75 15.04 10.00
C VAL A 180 -3.43 16.34 9.64
N TYR A 181 -4.24 16.37 8.57
CA TYR A 181 -4.89 17.64 8.17
C TYR A 181 -5.86 18.18 9.24
N ASP A 182 -6.43 17.30 10.05
CA ASP A 182 -7.29 17.55 11.21
C ASP A 182 -8.58 18.33 10.92
N ASP A 183 -9.16 18.17 9.74
CA ASP A 183 -10.42 18.82 9.37
C ASP A 183 -11.66 17.97 9.68
N ILE A 184 -11.56 16.64 9.58
CA ILE A 184 -12.69 15.69 9.69
C ILE A 184 -13.59 15.91 10.91
N PRO A 185 -13.08 16.10 12.14
CA PRO A 185 -13.95 16.29 13.32
C PRO A 185 -14.83 17.54 13.24
N THR A 186 -14.44 18.54 12.44
CA THR A 186 -15.09 19.85 12.37
C THR A 186 -15.88 20.10 11.08
N LEU A 187 -15.79 19.18 10.11
CA LEU A 187 -16.49 19.30 8.84
C LEU A 187 -18.01 19.23 9.03
N PRO A 188 -18.80 20.06 8.34
CA PRO A 188 -20.27 20.06 8.45
C PRO A 188 -20.92 18.76 7.97
N GLU A 189 -20.22 17.97 7.16
CA GLU A 189 -20.63 16.64 6.74
C GLU A 189 -20.59 15.62 7.87
N ASN A 190 -19.86 15.88 8.96
CA ASN A 190 -19.69 14.92 10.05
C ASN A 190 -20.93 14.85 10.96
N PRO A 191 -21.68 13.72 10.95
CA PRO A 191 -22.87 13.59 11.79
C PRO A 191 -22.54 13.38 13.27
N VAL A 192 -21.28 13.09 13.60
CA VAL A 192 -20.76 12.93 14.96
C VAL A 192 -19.73 14.03 15.23
N THR A 193 -20.21 15.27 15.35
CA THR A 193 -19.34 16.46 15.48
C THR A 193 -18.32 16.32 16.60
N GLY A 194 -17.05 16.59 16.29
CA GLY A 194 -15.92 16.47 17.22
C GLY A 194 -15.26 15.09 17.24
N ASP A 195 -15.83 14.10 16.56
CA ASP A 195 -15.35 12.72 16.60
C ASP A 195 -14.84 12.24 15.24
N ILE A 196 -13.88 11.31 15.30
CA ILE A 196 -13.40 10.51 14.17
C ILE A 196 -13.13 9.07 14.65
N HIS A 197 -13.49 8.07 13.86
CA HIS A 197 -13.55 6.65 14.25
C HIS A 197 -13.00 5.74 13.15
N HIS A 198 -12.22 4.72 13.50
CA HIS A 198 -11.76 3.71 12.52
C HIS A 198 -12.84 2.67 12.18
N GLN A 199 -13.83 2.50 13.06
CA GLN A 199 -14.88 1.50 12.94
C GLN A 199 -16.23 2.09 13.38
N PRO A 200 -17.35 1.57 12.86
CA PRO A 200 -18.68 2.03 13.25
C PRO A 200 -18.86 1.96 14.76
N LYS A 201 -19.26 3.07 15.36
CA LYS A 201 -19.45 3.20 16.83
C LYS A 201 -18.17 2.88 17.63
N GLY A 202 -17.00 3.04 17.01
CA GLY A 202 -15.70 2.89 17.66
C GLY A 202 -15.40 4.05 18.62
N LYS A 203 -14.24 3.99 19.28
CA LYS A 203 -13.75 5.10 20.12
C LYS A 203 -13.50 6.35 19.27
N ASN A 204 -13.69 7.54 19.83
CA ASN A 204 -13.22 8.77 19.20
C ASN A 204 -11.68 8.80 19.26
N LEU A 205 -11.04 8.77 18.09
CA LEU A 205 -9.58 8.73 17.95
C LEU A 205 -8.93 10.11 18.01
N ARG A 206 -9.69 11.19 17.79
CA ARG A 206 -9.15 12.56 17.89
C ARG A 206 -8.90 12.94 19.35
N ASN A 207 -9.72 12.42 20.25
CA ASN A 207 -9.62 12.71 21.67
C ASN A 207 -8.32 12.15 22.27
N GLY A 208 -7.49 13.03 22.85
CA GLY A 208 -6.21 12.66 23.44
C GLY A 208 -5.05 12.53 22.44
N ALA A 209 -5.28 12.78 21.14
CA ALA A 209 -4.23 12.85 20.15
C ALA A 209 -3.52 14.21 20.16
N MET A 210 -2.20 14.20 20.30
CA MET A 210 -1.33 15.35 20.14
C MET A 210 -0.90 15.46 18.68
N VAL A 211 -1.43 16.46 17.97
CA VAL A 211 -1.10 16.74 16.56
C VAL A 211 0.02 17.77 16.53
N ASP A 212 1.14 17.44 15.90
CA ASP A 212 2.31 18.33 15.79
C ASP A 212 2.24 19.24 14.57
N TYR A 213 1.61 18.76 13.50
CA TYR A 213 1.40 19.50 12.27
C TYR A 213 -0.02 19.28 11.77
N GLU A 214 -0.76 20.38 11.58
CA GLU A 214 -2.16 20.37 11.16
C GLU A 214 -2.42 21.23 9.91
N GLY A 215 -3.51 20.91 9.22
CA GLY A 215 -3.97 21.65 8.05
C GLY A 215 -2.88 21.91 7.00
N ARG A 216 -2.54 23.18 6.80
CA ARG A 216 -1.60 23.62 5.75
C ARG A 216 -0.14 23.32 6.05
N GLU A 217 0.19 22.97 7.28
CA GLU A 217 1.56 22.64 7.69
C GLU A 217 1.93 21.21 7.30
N VAL A 218 0.93 20.36 7.01
CA VAL A 218 1.12 18.99 6.54
C VAL A 218 1.51 19.01 5.06
N THR A 219 2.82 19.12 4.82
CA THR A 219 3.41 19.16 3.48
C THR A 219 4.54 18.14 3.34
N SER A 220 4.88 17.76 2.10
CA SER A 220 6.03 16.89 1.83
C SER A 220 7.36 17.52 2.28
N ALA A 221 7.49 18.85 2.19
CA ALA A 221 8.66 19.57 2.70
C ALA A 221 8.79 19.47 4.23
N THR A 222 7.66 19.61 4.94
CA THR A 222 7.61 19.41 6.39
C THR A 222 8.00 17.97 6.74
N LEU A 223 7.47 16.98 6.03
CA LEU A 223 7.81 15.57 6.26
C LEU A 223 9.32 15.31 6.09
N LYS A 224 9.93 15.86 5.04
CA LYS A 224 11.39 15.76 4.81
C LYS A 224 12.19 16.34 5.97
N ASN A 225 11.82 17.53 6.44
CA ASN A 225 12.47 18.18 7.58
C ASN A 225 12.30 17.37 8.87
N VAL A 226 11.09 16.87 9.12
CA VAL A 226 10.76 16.02 10.27
C VAL A 226 11.64 14.77 10.28
N LEU A 227 11.68 14.00 9.19
CA LEU A 227 12.43 12.74 9.12
C LEU A 227 13.94 12.97 9.24
N THR A 228 14.47 14.00 8.59
CA THR A 228 15.92 14.29 8.62
C THR A 228 16.39 14.98 9.91
N GLY A 229 15.47 15.36 10.80
CA GLY A 229 15.79 16.10 12.03
C GLY A 229 16.19 17.56 11.77
N ASN A 230 15.79 18.14 10.64
CA ASN A 230 16.13 19.49 10.22
C ASN A 230 15.10 20.51 10.74
N LYS A 231 15.38 21.15 11.89
CA LYS A 231 14.50 22.18 12.45
C LYS A 231 14.52 23.45 11.59
N THR A 232 13.35 23.94 11.21
CA THR A 232 13.17 25.22 10.53
C THR A 232 12.03 26.01 11.17
N ASP A 233 11.86 27.29 10.79
CA ASP A 233 10.75 28.11 11.30
C ASP A 233 9.37 27.51 10.97
N THR A 234 9.27 26.75 9.88
CA THR A 234 8.03 26.06 9.46
C THR A 234 8.01 24.58 9.83
N SER A 235 9.08 24.07 10.45
CA SER A 235 9.19 22.69 10.91
C SER A 235 9.92 22.64 12.26
N PRO A 236 9.34 23.22 13.32
CA PRO A 236 10.01 23.36 14.61
C PRO A 236 10.12 22.04 15.39
N VAL A 237 9.19 21.10 15.15
CA VAL A 237 9.15 19.77 15.79
C VAL A 237 9.64 18.73 14.79
N VAL A 238 10.74 18.05 15.08
CA VAL A 238 11.36 17.08 14.16
C VAL A 238 11.76 15.82 14.89
N LEU A 239 12.04 14.75 14.14
CA LEU A 239 12.45 13.48 14.71
C LEU A 239 13.82 13.61 15.38
N GLU A 240 13.84 13.48 16.69
CA GLU A 240 15.08 13.47 17.48
C GLU A 240 15.56 12.03 17.67
N SER A 241 16.29 11.49 16.69
CA SER A 241 16.74 10.10 16.69
C SER A 241 18.26 9.94 16.51
N THR A 242 18.77 8.78 16.94
CA THR A 242 20.20 8.42 16.95
C THR A 242 20.41 6.98 16.46
N GLY A 243 21.67 6.53 16.39
CA GLY A 243 22.05 5.17 16.04
C GLY A 243 21.52 4.09 17.00
N ALA A 244 20.97 4.48 18.16
CA ALA A 244 20.31 3.60 19.12
C ALA A 244 18.77 3.63 19.07
N THR A 245 18.19 4.46 18.21
CA THR A 245 16.74 4.69 18.12
C THR A 245 16.12 3.78 17.04
N ASN A 246 15.17 2.91 17.40
CA ASN A 246 14.33 2.29 16.38
C ASN A 246 13.29 3.33 15.90
N VAL A 247 13.04 3.40 14.59
CA VAL A 247 12.13 4.38 14.00
C VAL A 247 10.99 3.68 13.25
N LEU A 248 9.75 4.07 13.51
CA LEU A 248 8.58 3.70 12.71
C LEU A 248 8.11 4.93 11.93
N VAL A 249 8.00 4.80 10.61
CA VAL A 249 7.33 5.81 9.78
C VAL A 249 6.08 5.16 9.22
N TYR A 250 4.92 5.75 9.46
CA TYR A 250 3.65 5.30 8.90
C TYR A 250 3.03 6.42 8.07
N ILE A 251 2.69 6.14 6.81
CA ILE A 251 2.11 7.10 5.89
C ILE A 251 0.88 6.48 5.23
N VAL A 252 -0.25 7.16 5.32
CA VAL A 252 -1.51 6.76 4.66
C VAL A 252 -2.06 7.92 3.85
N SER A 253 -2.31 7.70 2.56
CA SER A 253 -2.82 8.72 1.64
C SER A 253 -3.23 8.12 0.30
N HIS A 254 -3.60 9.00 -0.64
CA HIS A 254 -3.56 8.66 -2.07
C HIS A 254 -2.11 8.57 -2.57
N GLY A 255 -1.92 7.81 -3.64
CA GLY A 255 -0.62 7.68 -4.30
C GLY A 255 -0.75 7.57 -5.83
N ASN A 256 0.30 8.01 -6.52
CA ASN A 256 0.57 7.65 -7.91
C ASN A 256 1.82 6.78 -7.96
N GLN A 257 2.13 6.22 -9.12
CA GLN A 257 3.40 5.54 -9.30
C GLN A 257 4.59 6.48 -9.02
N GLY A 258 5.34 6.19 -7.96
CA GLY A 258 6.50 6.95 -7.51
C GLY A 258 6.18 8.18 -6.64
N GLU A 259 4.93 8.38 -6.22
CA GLU A 259 4.50 9.59 -5.49
C GLU A 259 3.47 9.28 -4.40
N ILE A 260 3.64 9.90 -3.23
CA ILE A 260 2.61 9.99 -2.18
C ILE A 260 2.02 11.41 -2.22
N LEU A 261 0.69 11.50 -2.30
CA LEU A 261 0.01 12.77 -2.48
C LEU A 261 -0.27 13.47 -1.15
N PHE A 262 -0.09 14.79 -1.14
CA PHE A 262 -0.41 15.69 -0.03
C PHE A 262 -1.53 16.65 -0.45
N SER A 263 -2.50 16.90 0.43
CA SER A 263 -3.63 17.77 0.10
C SER A 263 -3.24 19.24 -0.04
N GLY A 264 -4.11 20.03 -0.69
CA GLY A 264 -4.01 21.50 -0.68
C GLY A 264 -3.05 22.08 -1.71
N ASN A 265 -2.92 21.46 -2.88
CA ASN A 265 -1.97 21.83 -3.95
C ASN A 265 -0.50 21.76 -3.52
N ASN A 266 -0.20 20.94 -2.50
CA ASN A 266 1.16 20.67 -2.08
C ASN A 266 1.86 19.76 -3.09
N ALA A 267 3.18 19.89 -3.19
CA ALA A 267 3.99 18.96 -3.96
C ALA A 267 3.89 17.54 -3.37
N PRO A 268 3.86 16.49 -4.20
CA PRO A 268 3.92 15.12 -3.70
C PRO A 268 5.24 14.85 -2.98
N PHE A 269 5.27 13.80 -2.16
CA PHE A 269 6.51 13.20 -1.69
C PHE A 269 6.90 12.10 -2.67
N THR A 270 8.02 12.28 -3.36
CA THR A 270 8.41 11.45 -4.50
C THR A 270 9.35 10.32 -4.10
N SER A 271 9.55 9.34 -4.98
CA SER A 271 10.56 8.29 -4.79
C SER A 271 11.99 8.84 -4.68
N ALA A 272 12.26 9.99 -5.32
CA ALA A 272 13.53 10.71 -5.18
C ALA A 272 13.67 11.32 -3.77
N ASP A 273 12.61 11.95 -3.25
CA ASP A 273 12.58 12.47 -1.87
C ASP A 273 12.75 11.33 -0.86
N PHE A 274 12.12 10.18 -1.12
CA PHE A 274 12.23 8.99 -0.30
C PHE A 274 13.68 8.52 -0.18
N VAL A 275 14.37 8.36 -1.32
CA VAL A 275 15.80 7.99 -1.36
C VAL A 275 16.64 9.02 -0.62
N GLU A 276 16.47 10.31 -0.94
CA GLU A 276 17.22 11.41 -0.32
C GLU A 276 17.09 11.39 1.22
N VAL A 277 15.87 11.23 1.73
CA VAL A 277 15.62 11.16 3.17
C VAL A 277 16.27 9.93 3.78
N THR A 278 16.07 8.74 3.22
CA THR A 278 16.63 7.51 3.79
C THR A 278 18.15 7.51 3.78
N ASP A 279 18.77 8.00 2.70
CA ASP A 279 20.22 8.11 2.59
C ASP A 279 20.77 9.15 3.57
N SER A 280 20.10 10.30 3.71
CA SER A 280 20.46 11.32 4.69
C SER A 280 20.38 10.78 6.11
N MET A 281 19.30 10.09 6.47
CA MET A 281 19.13 9.49 7.79
C MET A 281 20.20 8.43 8.07
N ASN A 282 20.53 7.59 7.09
CA ASN A 282 21.59 6.60 7.21
C ASN A 282 22.97 7.25 7.42
N CYS A 283 23.33 8.21 6.55
CA CYS A 283 24.62 8.90 6.61
C CYS A 283 24.84 9.65 7.92
N ASN A 284 23.76 10.14 8.52
CA ASN A 284 23.79 10.89 9.78
C ASN A 284 23.53 10.04 11.02
N GLY A 285 23.49 8.70 10.90
CA GLY A 285 23.29 7.79 12.03
C GLY A 285 21.99 8.09 12.80
N LYS A 286 20.89 8.36 12.07
CA LYS A 286 19.60 8.78 12.65
C LYS A 286 18.68 7.63 13.02
N TYR A 287 19.12 6.39 12.88
CA TYR A 287 18.34 5.24 13.32
C TYR A 287 19.26 4.05 13.59
N ARG A 288 18.77 3.19 14.49
CA ARG A 288 19.26 1.84 14.69
C ARG A 288 18.68 0.90 13.65
N GLN A 289 17.36 0.89 13.51
CA GLN A 289 16.60 0.18 12.48
C GLN A 289 15.34 0.99 12.21
N MET A 290 14.82 0.90 11.00
CA MET A 290 13.65 1.66 10.58
C MET A 290 12.65 0.81 9.82
N VAL A 291 11.36 1.06 10.04
CA VAL A 291 10.28 0.49 9.22
C VAL A 291 9.47 1.64 8.63
N PHE A 292 9.32 1.65 7.30
CA PHE A 292 8.34 2.46 6.61
C PHE A 292 7.12 1.60 6.28
N MET A 293 5.98 1.91 6.90
CA MET A 293 4.68 1.33 6.57
C MET A 293 3.90 2.33 5.70
N VAL A 294 3.54 1.93 4.48
CA VAL A 294 2.91 2.83 3.49
C VAL A 294 1.59 2.25 3.00
N ASP A 295 0.49 2.92 3.33
CA ASP A 295 -0.86 2.61 2.86
C ASP A 295 -1.30 3.62 1.80
N THR A 296 -0.89 3.37 0.55
CA THR A 296 -1.24 4.21 -0.60
C THR A 296 -1.42 3.33 -1.83
N CYS A 297 -2.17 3.84 -2.82
CA CYS A 297 -2.11 3.32 -4.17
C CYS A 297 -0.66 3.29 -4.66
N PHE A 298 -0.30 2.24 -5.40
CA PHE A 298 1.04 2.04 -5.95
C PHE A 298 2.16 2.04 -4.89
N GLY A 299 1.87 1.73 -3.62
CA GLY A 299 2.77 1.98 -2.48
C GLY A 299 4.20 1.44 -2.64
N GLU A 300 4.39 0.23 -3.19
CA GLU A 300 5.72 -0.37 -3.46
C GLU A 300 6.60 0.56 -4.33
N SER A 301 5.99 1.33 -5.24
CA SER A 301 6.69 2.17 -6.21
C SER A 301 7.50 3.31 -5.56
N ILE A 302 7.21 3.69 -4.31
CA ILE A 302 7.95 4.75 -3.61
C ILE A 302 9.38 4.33 -3.25
N ALA A 303 9.60 3.03 -3.03
CA ALA A 303 10.84 2.50 -2.45
C ALA A 303 11.72 1.73 -3.47
N VAL A 304 11.34 1.69 -4.76
CA VAL A 304 12.02 0.86 -5.79
C VAL A 304 13.51 1.16 -5.98
N ASN A 305 13.95 2.38 -5.63
CA ASN A 305 15.34 2.82 -5.74
C ASN A 305 16.01 3.02 -4.37
N ALA A 306 15.31 2.73 -3.27
CA ALA A 306 15.89 2.89 -1.94
C ALA A 306 17.01 1.87 -1.73
N THR A 307 18.10 2.28 -1.08
CA THR A 307 19.22 1.36 -0.79
C THR A 307 19.76 1.49 0.63
N ALA A 308 19.21 2.40 1.43
CA ALA A 308 19.62 2.60 2.82
C ALA A 308 19.52 1.28 3.63
N PRO A 309 20.61 0.84 4.28
CA PRO A 309 20.63 -0.38 5.07
C PRO A 309 19.85 -0.19 6.38
N GLY A 310 19.36 -1.29 6.96
CA GLY A 310 18.60 -1.27 8.21
C GLY A 310 17.20 -0.65 8.11
N VAL A 311 16.70 -0.42 6.88
CA VAL A 311 15.36 0.10 6.61
C VAL A 311 14.51 -0.98 5.94
N LEU A 312 13.35 -1.31 6.52
CA LEU A 312 12.36 -2.22 5.97
C LEU A 312 11.19 -1.43 5.38
N PHE A 313 10.72 -1.79 4.20
CA PHE A 313 9.55 -1.17 3.57
C PHE A 313 8.40 -2.17 3.55
N PHE A 314 7.24 -1.78 4.07
CA PHE A 314 6.05 -2.62 4.17
C PHE A 314 4.85 -1.85 3.62
N THR A 315 4.36 -2.24 2.44
CA THR A 315 3.38 -1.46 1.69
C THR A 315 2.09 -2.22 1.47
N GLY A 316 0.96 -1.51 1.48
CA GLY A 316 -0.36 -2.11 1.31
C GLY A 316 -0.69 -2.57 -0.12
N ALA A 317 -0.06 -1.95 -1.12
CA ALA A 317 -0.25 -2.27 -2.53
C ALA A 317 1.09 -2.41 -3.27
N SER A 318 1.06 -3.18 -4.37
CA SER A 318 2.18 -3.29 -5.30
C SER A 318 2.33 -2.03 -6.15
N ARG A 319 3.43 -1.95 -6.92
CA ARG A 319 3.75 -0.77 -7.74
C ARG A 319 2.81 -0.51 -8.91
N SER A 320 1.87 -1.42 -9.18
CA SER A 320 1.01 -1.43 -10.37
C SER A 320 -0.49 -1.49 -10.05
N GLU A 321 -0.87 -1.36 -8.78
CA GLU A 321 -2.28 -1.43 -8.37
C GLU A 321 -2.61 -0.41 -7.26
N PRO A 322 -3.89 -0.01 -7.13
CA PRO A 322 -4.35 0.82 -6.03
C PRO A 322 -4.44 0.04 -4.70
N SER A 323 -4.49 0.77 -3.58
CA SER A 323 -4.96 0.23 -2.29
C SER A 323 -6.46 0.51 -2.13
N LEU A 324 -7.14 -0.22 -1.23
CA LEU A 324 -8.59 -0.13 -1.05
C LEU A 324 -9.01 0.29 0.36
N GLY A 325 -10.18 0.94 0.45
CA GLY A 325 -10.93 1.14 1.70
C GLY A 325 -11.51 -0.18 2.22
N ALA A 326 -11.71 -0.30 3.53
CA ALA A 326 -12.24 -1.53 4.16
C ALA A 326 -13.59 -1.39 4.85
N VAL A 327 -13.75 -0.39 5.72
CA VAL A 327 -14.91 -0.33 6.61
C VAL A 327 -15.80 0.85 6.23
N TYR A 328 -16.99 0.58 5.67
CA TYR A 328 -17.98 1.61 5.37
C TYR A 328 -19.01 1.72 6.50
N ASP A 329 -19.26 2.93 6.98
CA ASP A 329 -20.31 3.21 7.96
C ASP A 329 -21.50 3.91 7.28
N PRO A 330 -22.71 3.32 7.28
CA PRO A 330 -23.89 3.91 6.66
C PRO A 330 -24.48 5.10 7.44
N ASP A 331 -24.21 5.23 8.73
CA ASP A 331 -24.65 6.36 9.55
C ASP A 331 -23.73 7.58 9.30
N ILE A 332 -22.43 7.35 9.15
CA ILE A 332 -21.43 8.37 8.77
C ILE A 332 -21.44 8.62 7.25
N GLN A 333 -21.95 7.68 6.46
CA GLN A 333 -21.94 7.69 5.00
C GLN A 333 -20.54 7.80 4.39
N GLN A 334 -19.54 7.19 5.04
CA GLN A 334 -18.15 7.24 4.61
C GLN A 334 -17.37 5.98 4.96
N TRP A 335 -16.31 5.72 4.19
CA TRP A 335 -15.26 4.77 4.54
C TRP A 335 -14.43 5.29 5.70
N LEU A 336 -14.38 4.51 6.77
CA LEU A 336 -13.72 4.83 8.03
C LEU A 336 -12.26 4.41 8.07
N SER A 337 -11.84 3.46 7.23
CA SER A 337 -10.48 2.93 7.22
C SER A 337 -10.06 2.34 5.87
N ASP A 338 -8.75 2.15 5.69
CA ASP A 338 -8.14 1.43 4.57
C ASP A 338 -7.82 -0.04 4.95
N GLU A 339 -7.88 -0.94 3.96
CA GLU A 339 -7.84 -2.39 4.16
C GLU A 339 -6.51 -2.89 4.69
N PHE A 340 -5.39 -2.36 4.17
CA PHE A 340 -4.07 -2.72 4.66
C PHE A 340 -3.91 -2.31 6.13
N THR A 341 -4.23 -1.06 6.46
CA THR A 341 -4.14 -0.57 7.84
C THR A 341 -5.07 -1.34 8.78
N THR A 342 -6.34 -1.53 8.41
CA THR A 342 -7.29 -2.32 9.21
C THR A 342 -6.74 -3.72 9.49
N THR A 343 -6.24 -4.38 8.45
CA THR A 343 -5.69 -5.74 8.54
C THR A 343 -4.44 -5.80 9.43
N VAL A 344 -3.51 -4.85 9.26
CA VAL A 344 -2.28 -4.78 10.06
C VAL A 344 -2.60 -4.52 11.53
N VAL A 345 -3.49 -3.58 11.83
CA VAL A 345 -3.92 -3.28 13.20
C VAL A 345 -4.58 -4.49 13.83
N ASP A 346 -5.51 -5.16 13.15
CA ASP A 346 -6.18 -6.35 13.67
C ASP A 346 -5.20 -7.50 13.95
N LEU A 347 -4.19 -7.67 13.10
CA LEU A 347 -3.15 -8.69 13.29
C LEU A 347 -2.23 -8.38 14.48
N ILE A 348 -1.84 -7.12 14.65
CA ILE A 348 -1.01 -6.69 15.79
C ILE A 348 -1.81 -6.79 17.10
N VAL A 349 -3.09 -6.40 17.12
CA VAL A 349 -3.95 -6.54 18.30
C VAL A 349 -4.15 -8.01 18.67
N ALA A 350 -4.32 -8.89 17.68
CA ALA A 350 -4.48 -10.33 17.91
C ALA A 350 -3.19 -11.01 18.39
N GLU A 351 -2.02 -10.54 17.94
CA GLU A 351 -0.71 -11.08 18.30
C GLU A 351 0.31 -9.92 18.49
N PRO A 352 0.37 -9.29 19.68
CA PRO A 352 1.22 -8.11 19.91
C PRO A 352 2.72 -8.36 19.70
N ASP A 353 3.17 -9.60 19.89
CA ASP A 353 4.56 -10.03 19.68
C ASP A 353 4.83 -10.55 18.25
N ILE A 354 3.91 -10.31 17.31
CA ILE A 354 4.04 -10.77 15.92
C ILE A 354 5.32 -10.18 15.29
N SER A 355 6.16 -11.05 14.73
CA SER A 355 7.34 -10.58 14.00
C SER A 355 6.91 -9.89 12.70
N LEU A 356 7.66 -8.88 12.24
CA LEU A 356 7.35 -8.18 10.97
C LEU A 356 7.21 -9.14 9.79
N ARG A 357 8.05 -10.18 9.73
CA ARG A 357 7.94 -11.24 8.71
C ARG A 357 6.60 -11.98 8.79
N LYS A 358 6.16 -12.36 9.99
CA LYS A 358 4.87 -13.04 10.17
C LYS A 358 3.70 -12.09 9.92
N LEU A 359 3.82 -10.82 10.31
CA LEU A 359 2.86 -9.77 10.02
C LEU A 359 2.68 -9.63 8.51
N TYR A 360 3.77 -9.54 7.74
CA TYR A 360 3.71 -9.53 6.28
C TYR A 360 3.00 -10.76 5.71
N ILE A 361 3.37 -11.97 6.12
CA ILE A 361 2.74 -13.20 5.62
C ILE A 361 1.23 -13.16 5.87
N ARG A 362 0.83 -12.76 7.08
CA ARG A 362 -0.59 -12.70 7.46
C ARG A 362 -1.35 -11.57 6.78
N SER A 363 -0.74 -10.41 6.60
CA SER A 363 -1.33 -9.29 5.86
C SER A 363 -1.51 -9.65 4.40
N TYR A 364 -0.51 -10.29 3.78
CA TYR A 364 -0.58 -10.78 2.41
C TYR A 364 -1.72 -11.82 2.23
N GLU A 365 -1.95 -12.68 3.22
CA GLU A 365 -3.05 -13.66 3.20
C GLU A 365 -4.44 -13.03 3.40
N ARG A 366 -4.53 -11.81 3.96
CA ARG A 366 -5.79 -11.22 4.44
C ARG A 366 -6.22 -9.95 3.71
N VAL A 367 -5.30 -9.16 3.19
CA VAL A 367 -5.61 -8.04 2.31
C VAL A 367 -6.03 -8.62 0.97
N THR A 368 -7.28 -8.38 0.59
CA THR A 368 -7.90 -8.98 -0.60
C THR A 368 -7.96 -8.03 -1.78
N GLY A 369 -7.88 -6.72 -1.52
CA GLY A 369 -7.98 -5.67 -2.52
C GLY A 369 -6.68 -5.35 -3.25
N SER A 370 -5.54 -5.72 -2.69
CA SER A 370 -4.22 -5.38 -3.22
C SER A 370 -3.15 -6.34 -2.71
N HIS A 371 -1.95 -6.28 -3.31
CA HIS A 371 -0.82 -7.10 -2.92
C HIS A 371 0.10 -6.36 -2.00
N VAL A 372 0.09 -6.81 -0.74
CA VAL A 372 1.04 -6.36 0.26
C VAL A 372 2.47 -6.69 -0.19
N ARG A 373 3.41 -5.74 -0.05
CA ARG A 373 4.82 -5.94 -0.38
C ARG A 373 5.71 -5.69 0.82
N MET A 374 6.78 -6.47 0.91
CA MET A 374 7.87 -6.22 1.85
C MET A 374 9.18 -6.13 1.06
N LEU A 375 9.81 -4.96 1.10
CA LEU A 375 11.08 -4.73 0.43
C LEU A 375 12.18 -4.56 1.47
N ASN A 376 13.39 -4.93 1.08
CA ASN A 376 14.57 -4.92 1.92
C ASN A 376 14.48 -5.90 3.11
N ALA A 377 13.86 -7.07 2.88
CA ALA A 377 13.50 -8.03 3.93
C ALA A 377 14.68 -8.74 4.62
N GLU A 378 15.90 -8.61 4.09
CA GLU A 378 17.11 -9.19 4.67
C GLU A 378 17.77 -8.30 5.75
N ASN A 379 17.26 -7.07 5.96
CA ASN A 379 17.79 -6.09 6.93
C ASN A 379 17.23 -6.18 8.35
#